data_AF-A0A088ESC7-F1
#
_entry.id   AF-A0A088ESC7-F1
#
_cell.length_a   1.000
_cell.length_b   1.000
_cell.length_c   1.000
_cell.angle_alpha   90.00
_cell.angle_beta   90.00
_cell.angle_gamma   90.00
#
_symmetry.space_group_name_H-M   'P 1'
#
loop_
_entity.id
_entity.type
_entity.pdbx_description
1 polymer ?
#
loop_
_entity_poly.entity_id
_entity_poly.type
_entity_poly.pdbx_seq_one_letter_code
_entity_poly.pdbx_strand_id
1 'polypeptide(L)'
;MDTVTSQLVLGIIPLVVGIGLVYWINRRKFYRRNAVGAEGFSSFESSVFIRFIERMGKWIAYALIIIGILFIWSYSQMKKNKEKQQQKVKIEKSIL
;
A
#
# COMPACT_ATOMS: atom_id res chain seq x y z
N MET A 1 7.47 0.14 -22.09
CA MET A 1 7.71 0.50 -20.68
C MET A 1 8.88 -0.34 -20.20
N ASP A 2 9.93 0.30 -19.70
CA ASP A 2 11.06 -0.39 -19.09
C ASP A 2 10.61 -1.13 -17.82
N THR A 3 11.19 -2.30 -17.57
CA THR A 3 10.86 -3.18 -16.43
C THR A 3 11.00 -2.48 -15.08
N VAL A 4 11.89 -1.49 -15.02
CA VAL A 4 12.20 -0.71 -13.83
C VAL A 4 11.04 0.24 -13.49
N THR A 5 10.56 1.01 -14.47
CA THR A 5 9.39 1.87 -14.35
C THR A 5 8.13 1.04 -14.05
N SER A 6 7.95 -0.11 -14.69
CA SER A 6 6.82 -1.01 -14.40
C SER A 6 6.79 -1.48 -12.94
N GLN A 7 7.95 -1.79 -12.35
CA GLN A 7 8.03 -2.25 -10.96
C GLN A 7 7.74 -1.11 -9.96
N LEU A 8 8.18 0.11 -10.26
CA LEU A 8 7.86 1.29 -9.45
C LEU A 8 6.35 1.60 -9.48
N VAL A 9 5.75 1.56 -10.67
CA VAL A 9 4.30 1.77 -10.86
C VAL A 9 3.49 0.70 -10.12
N LEU A 10 3.90 -0.56 -10.19
CA LEU A 10 3.28 -1.66 -9.44
C LEU A 10 3.43 -1.52 -7.92
N GLY A 11 4.42 -0.78 -7.42
CA GLY A 11 4.53 -0.47 -5.98
C GLY A 11 3.66 0.71 -5.56
N ILE A 12 3.64 1.79 -6.34
CA ILE A 12 2.94 3.03 -6.00
C ILE A 12 1.42 2.86 -6.03
N ILE A 13 0.88 2.23 -7.09
CA ILE A 13 -0.57 2.06 -7.26
C ILE A 13 -1.23 1.38 -6.04
N PRO A 14 -0.83 0.18 -5.61
CA PRO A 14 -1.46 -0.49 -4.48
C PRO A 14 -1.26 0.27 -3.17
N LEU A 15 -0.17 1.03 -3.03
CA LEU A 15 0.10 1.84 -1.86
C LEU A 15 -0.90 3.01 -1.76
N VAL A 16 -1.09 3.76 -2.86
CA VAL A 16 -2.06 4.86 -2.93
C VAL A 16 -3.48 4.34 -2.74
N VAL A 17 -3.84 3.23 -3.40
CA VAL A 17 -5.16 2.61 -3.26
C VAL A 17 -5.38 2.10 -1.83
N GLY A 18 -4.38 1.49 -1.21
CA GLY A 18 -4.45 0.99 0.17
C GLY A 18 -4.67 2.13 1.18
N ILE A 19 -3.92 3.23 1.06
CA ILE A 19 -4.12 4.42 1.89
C ILE A 19 -5.51 5.02 1.66
N GLY A 20 -5.93 5.14 0.40
CA GLY A 20 -7.25 5.63 0.02
C GLY A 20 -8.38 4.79 0.63
N LEU A 21 -8.24 3.46 0.62
CA LEU A 21 -9.17 2.54 1.26
C LEU A 21 -9.23 2.73 2.78
N VAL A 22 -8.09 2.86 3.46
CA VAL A 22 -8.05 3.13 4.91
C VAL A 22 -8.78 4.43 5.22
N TYR A 23 -8.49 5.50 4.47
CA TYR A 23 -9.14 6.79 4.62
C TYR A 23 -10.64 6.70 4.39
N TRP A 24 -11.07 6.06 3.31
CA TRP A 24 -12.48 5.91 2.96
C TRP A 24 -13.26 5.14 4.03
N ILE A 25 -12.70 4.05 4.55
CA ILE A 25 -13.32 3.26 5.62
C ILE A 25 -13.43 4.09 6.91
N ASN A 26 -12.35 4.79 7.30
CA ASN A 26 -12.37 5.66 8.49
C ASN A 26 -13.34 6.84 8.31
N ARG A 27 -13.46 7.38 7.10
CA ARG A 27 -14.41 8.44 6.74
C ARG A 27 -15.85 7.97 6.86
N ARG A 28 -16.19 6.78 6.34
CA ARG A 28 -17.51 6.17 6.51
C ARG A 28 -17.85 5.95 7.99
N LYS A 29 -16.87 5.52 8.79
CA LYS A 29 -17.04 5.36 10.24
C LYS A 29 -17.29 6.70 10.94
N PHE A 30 -16.63 7.77 10.50
CA PHE A 30 -16.82 9.11 11.06
C PHE A 30 -18.22 9.66 10.78
N TYR A 31 -18.71 9.57 9.54
CA TYR A 31 -20.05 10.07 9.19
C TYR A 31 -21.22 9.31 9.81
N ARG A 32 -20.99 8.11 10.33
CA ARG A 32 -22.00 7.35 11.07
C ARG A 32 -22.10 7.73 12.55
N ARG A 33 -21.22 8.61 13.04
CA ARG A 33 -21.20 9.04 14.44
C ARG A 33 -22.03 10.30 14.66
N ASN A 34 -22.85 10.27 15.70
CA ASN A 34 -23.71 11.38 16.11
C ASN A 34 -22.88 12.44 16.88
N ALA A 35 -23.48 13.56 17.29
CA ALA A 35 -22.82 14.60 18.10
C ALA A 35 -22.17 14.08 19.41
N VAL A 36 -22.64 12.96 19.94
CA VAL A 36 -22.09 12.28 21.13
C VAL A 36 -21.11 11.13 20.80
N GLY A 37 -20.76 10.93 19.53
CA GLY A 37 -19.85 9.87 19.09
C GLY A 37 -20.47 8.47 19.00
N ALA A 38 -21.76 8.31 19.31
CA ALA A 38 -22.49 7.04 19.18
C ALA A 38 -22.67 6.69 17.70
N GLU A 39 -22.55 5.41 17.34
CA GLU A 39 -22.83 4.94 15.98
C GLU A 39 -24.36 4.77 15.81
N GLY A 40 -24.97 5.55 14.91
CA GLY A 40 -26.37 5.37 14.55
C GLY A 40 -26.55 4.16 13.63
N PHE A 41 -27.15 3.08 14.14
CA PHE A 41 -27.63 1.96 13.32
C PHE A 41 -29.13 1.80 13.49
N SER A 42 -29.85 1.69 12.37
CA SER A 42 -31.31 1.49 12.37
C SER A 42 -31.71 0.04 12.70
N SER A 43 -30.78 -0.91 12.58
CA SER A 43 -31.05 -2.34 12.75
C SER A 43 -29.82 -3.11 13.22
N PHE A 44 -30.04 -4.14 14.04
CA PHE A 44 -28.98 -4.99 14.60
C PHE A 44 -28.18 -5.68 13.49
N GLU A 45 -28.84 -6.25 12.48
CA GLU A 45 -28.21 -6.96 11.34
C GLU A 45 -27.28 -6.05 10.53
N SER A 46 -27.72 -4.82 10.26
CA SER A 46 -26.90 -3.82 9.57
C SER A 46 -25.64 -3.47 10.36
N SER A 47 -25.74 -3.40 11.70
CA SER A 47 -24.59 -3.11 12.54
C SER A 47 -23.50 -4.20 12.47
N VAL A 48 -23.92 -5.47 12.38
CA VAL A 48 -23.00 -6.61 12.29
C VAL A 48 -22.38 -6.69 10.89
N PHE A 49 -23.20 -6.60 9.84
CA PHE A 49 -22.72 -6.69 8.45
C PHE A 49 -21.75 -5.55 8.11
N ILE A 50 -22.09 -4.31 8.48
CA ILE A 50 -21.23 -3.16 8.20
C ILE A 50 -19.92 -3.24 8.97
N ARG A 51 -19.95 -3.61 10.26
CA ARG A 51 -18.71 -3.81 11.04
C ARG A 51 -17.85 -4.93 10.48
N PHE A 52 -18.46 -5.99 9.96
CA PHE A 52 -17.74 -7.09 9.34
C PHE A 52 -16.99 -6.62 8.08
N ILE A 53 -17.67 -5.91 7.17
CA ILE A 53 -17.06 -5.34 5.96
C ILE A 53 -15.99 -4.30 6.31
N GLU A 54 -16.21 -3.44 7.31
CA GLU A 54 -15.18 -2.48 7.76
C GLU A 54 -13.92 -3.17 8.28
N ARG A 55 -14.08 -4.29 9.01
CA ARG A 55 -12.93 -5.08 9.49
C ARG A 55 -12.21 -5.74 8.33
N MET A 56 -12.92 -6.43 7.44
CA MET A 56 -12.33 -7.07 6.26
C MET A 56 -11.65 -6.05 5.34
N GLY A 57 -12.30 -4.93 5.06
CA GLY A 57 -11.76 -3.85 4.22
C GLY A 57 -10.47 -3.27 4.79
N LYS A 58 -10.34 -3.14 6.11
CA LYS A 58 -9.08 -2.71 6.75
C LYS A 58 -7.97 -3.73 6.55
N TRP A 59 -8.25 -5.02 6.73
CA TRP A 59 -7.26 -6.07 6.47
C TRP A 59 -6.77 -6.06 5.03
N ILE A 60 -7.69 -5.93 4.06
CA ILE A 60 -7.36 -5.83 2.64
C ILE A 60 -6.49 -4.58 2.37
N ALA A 61 -6.86 -3.44 2.96
CA ALA A 61 -6.11 -2.20 2.79
C ALA A 61 -4.68 -2.31 3.36
N TYR A 62 -4.51 -2.93 4.54
CA TYR A 62 -3.19 -3.18 5.11
C TYR A 62 -2.35 -4.13 4.25
N ALA A 63 -2.95 -5.19 3.71
CA ALA A 63 -2.25 -6.08 2.77
C ALA A 63 -1.77 -5.31 1.53
N LEU A 64 -2.60 -4.44 0.97
CA LEU A 64 -2.24 -3.59 -0.17
C LEU A 64 -1.06 -2.66 0.14
N ILE A 65 -1.06 -2.04 1.32
CA ILE A 65 0.02 -1.16 1.77
C ILE A 65 1.32 -1.94 1.92
N ILE A 66 1.28 -3.12 2.57
CA ILE A 66 2.46 -3.98 2.75
C ILE A 66 3.04 -4.39 1.39
N ILE A 67 2.19 -4.83 0.46
CA ILE A 67 2.62 -5.20 -0.90
C ILE A 67 3.28 -4.01 -1.59
N GLY A 68 2.66 -2.82 -1.56
CA GLY A 68 3.21 -1.62 -2.16
C GLY A 68 4.60 -1.26 -1.60
N ILE A 69 4.78 -1.34 -0.28
CA ILE A 69 6.08 -1.09 0.37
C ILE A 69 7.12 -2.13 -0.07
N LEU A 70 6.77 -3.41 -0.14
CA LEU A 70 7.68 -4.47 -0.57
C LEU A 70 8.17 -4.26 -2.01
N PHE A 71 7.28 -3.84 -2.92
CA PHE A 71 7.66 -3.53 -4.30
C PHE A 71 8.59 -2.32 -4.39
N ILE A 72 8.35 -1.25 -3.63
CA ILE A 72 9.23 -0.08 -3.56
C ILE A 72 10.60 -0.48 -2.98
N TRP A 73 10.63 -1.32 -1.96
CA TRP A 73 11.87 -1.80 -1.37
C TRP A 73 12.67 -2.69 -2.33
N SER A 74 12.00 -3.58 -3.07
CA SER A 74 12.60 -4.39 -4.13
C SER A 74 13.24 -3.54 -5.23
N TYR A 75 12.56 -2.45 -5.63
CA TYR A 75 13.11 -1.48 -6.57
C TYR A 75 14.43 -0.85 -6.07
N SER A 76 14.50 -0.48 -4.78
CA SER A 76 15.72 0.06 -4.16
C SER A 76 16.89 -0.93 -4.23
N GLN A 77 16.62 -2.23 -4.05
CA GLN A 77 17.64 -3.28 -4.15
C GLN A 77 18.14 -3.48 -5.59
N MET A 78 17.26 -3.42 -6.60
CA MET A 78 17.67 -3.49 -8.01
C MET A 78 18.59 -2.33 -8.39
N LYS A 79 18.33 -1.12 -7.88
CA LYS A 79 19.19 0.04 -8.14
C LYS A 79 20.59 -0.14 -7.54
N LYS A 80 20.67 -0.53 -6.26
CA LYS A 80 21.95 -0.80 -5.57
C LYS A 80 22.77 -1.90 -6.25
N ASN A 81 22.12 -2.95 -6.76
CA ASN A 81 22.82 -4.03 -7.45
C ASN A 81 23.36 -3.61 -8.82
N LYS A 82 22.68 -2.71 -9.55
CA LYS A 82 23.20 -2.15 -10.80
C LYS A 82 24.41 -1.25 -10.57
N GLU A 83 24.39 -0.42 -9.53
CA GLU A 83 25.50 0.46 -9.16
C GLU A 83 26.77 -0.35 -8.82
N LYS A 84 26.64 -1.42 -8.01
CA LYS A 84 27.75 -2.32 -7.67
C LYS A 84 28.35 -3.04 -8.88
N GLN A 85 27.51 -3.47 -9.82
CA GLN A 85 27.97 -4.12 -11.06
C GLN A 85 28.72 -3.15 -11.97
N GLN A 86 28.23 -1.91 -12.13
CA GLN A 86 28.93 -0.88 -12.90
C GLN A 86 30.27 -0.49 -12.27
N GLN A 87 30.36 -0.46 -10.94
CA GLN A 87 31.62 -0.23 -10.23
C GLN A 87 32.62 -1.35 -10.47
N LYS A 88 32.20 -2.63 -10.37
CA LYS A 88 33.07 -3.77 -10.69
C LYS A 88 33.58 -3.72 -12.13
N VAL A 89 32.70 -3.48 -13.09
CA VAL A 89 33.08 -3.37 -14.51
C VAL A 89 34.04 -2.21 -14.75
N LYS A 90 33.86 -1.06 -14.09
CA LYS A 90 34.76 0.09 -14.21
C LYS A 90 36.13 -0.16 -13.57
N ILE A 91 36.16 -0.86 -12.43
CA ILE A 91 37.41 -1.27 -11.77
C ILE A 91 38.15 -2.26 -12.68
N GLU A 92 37.49 -3.27 -13.21
CA GLU A 92 38.08 -4.26 -14.11
C GLU A 92 38.65 -3.64 -15.40
N LYS A 93 37.92 -2.70 -16.02
CA LYS A 93 38.41 -1.92 -17.17
C LYS A 93 39.56 -0.96 -16.86
N SER A 94 39.77 -0.61 -15.58
CA SER A 94 40.86 0.27 -15.16
C SER A 94 42.14 -0.51 -14.83
N ILE A 95 42.02 -1.83 -14.66
CA ILE A 95 43.13 -2.74 -14.33
C ILE A 95 43.72 -3.37 -15.62
N LEU A 96 42.96 -3.32 -16.73
CA LEU A 96 43.28 -3.88 -18.04
C LEU A 96 43.75 -2.78 -19.00
#